data_AF-A0A4Y2DCI5-F1
#
_entry.id   AF-A0A4Y2DCI5-F1
#
_cell.length_a   1.000
_cell.length_b   1.000
_cell.length_c   1.000
_cell.angle_alpha   90.00
_cell.angle_beta   90.00
_cell.angle_gamma   90.00
#
_symmetry.space_group_name_H-M   'P 1'
#
loop_
_entity.id
_entity.type
_entity.pdbx_description
1 polymer ?
#
loop_
_entity_poly.entity_id
_entity_poly.type
_entity_poly.pdbx_seq_one_letter_code
_entity_poly.pdbx_strand_id
1 'polypeptide(L)'
;MHEVYDENGMSRQSRIAKWCNMFENGRTDIDDAEREGRPSTAINSEIAARVNESIFANRRATVDEIANNLDISHGRVHNITVEHLEFSKVCA
;
A
#
# COMPACT_ATOMS: atom_id res chain seq x y z
N MET A 1 -11.94 27.88 -29.71
CA MET A 1 -11.21 26.86 -28.93
C MET A 1 -11.38 25.56 -29.66
N HIS A 2 -10.28 24.97 -30.16
CA HIS A 2 -10.34 23.67 -30.85
C HIS A 2 -10.43 22.58 -29.78
N GLU A 3 -11.46 21.73 -29.82
CA GLU A 3 -11.53 20.58 -28.93
C GLU A 3 -10.51 19.53 -29.39
N VAL A 4 -9.47 19.34 -28.60
CA VAL A 4 -8.33 18.45 -28.91
C VAL A 4 -8.52 17.03 -28.36
N TYR A 5 -9.61 16.74 -27.64
CA TYR A 5 -9.77 15.47 -26.95
C TYR A 5 -11.17 14.87 -27.14
N ASP A 6 -11.17 13.58 -27.48
CA ASP A 6 -12.29 12.75 -27.89
C ASP A 6 -13.31 12.46 -26.77
N GLU A 7 -14.51 12.03 -27.15
CA GLU A 7 -15.72 11.86 -26.30
C GLU A 7 -15.58 10.85 -25.15
N ASN A 8 -14.48 10.09 -25.11
CA ASN A 8 -14.12 9.16 -24.04
C ASN A 8 -13.44 9.82 -22.82
N GLY A 9 -13.32 11.16 -22.80
CA GLY A 9 -12.80 11.90 -21.65
C GLY A 9 -13.77 11.91 -20.47
N MET A 10 -13.50 11.11 -19.44
CA MET A 10 -14.20 11.06 -18.14
C MET A 10 -14.81 12.43 -17.73
N SER A 11 -16.14 12.51 -17.51
CA SER A 11 -16.92 13.69 -17.09
C SER A 11 -16.08 14.94 -16.78
N ARG A 12 -15.68 15.63 -17.84
CA ARG A 12 -14.58 16.60 -17.86
C ARG A 12 -14.77 17.74 -16.88
N GLN A 13 -15.99 18.25 -16.76
CA GLN A 13 -16.25 19.52 -16.07
C GLN A 13 -15.97 19.44 -14.57
N SER A 14 -16.38 18.36 -13.89
CA SER A 14 -16.23 18.26 -12.43
C SER A 14 -14.77 18.06 -11.99
N ARG A 15 -14.00 17.29 -12.77
CA ARG A 15 -12.57 17.09 -12.51
C ARG A 15 -11.75 18.32 -12.85
N ILE A 16 -12.03 19.00 -13.96
CA ILE A 16 -11.38 20.27 -14.32
C ILE A 16 -11.64 21.31 -13.23
N ALA A 17 -12.88 21.48 -12.79
CA ALA A 17 -13.23 22.42 -11.73
C ALA A 17 -12.49 22.10 -10.41
N LYS A 18 -12.39 20.82 -10.04
CA LYS A 18 -11.65 20.38 -8.85
C LYS A 18 -10.16 20.72 -8.95
N TRP A 19 -9.52 20.44 -10.09
CA TRP A 19 -8.11 20.75 -10.31
C TRP A 19 -7.85 22.26 -10.35
N CYS A 20 -8.68 23.04 -11.05
CA CYS A 20 -8.60 24.51 -11.06
C CYS A 20 -8.64 25.07 -9.64
N ASN A 21 -9.60 24.62 -8.83
CA ASN A 21 -9.70 25.03 -7.42
C ASN A 21 -8.45 24.62 -6.60
N MET A 22 -7.89 23.43 -6.84
CA MET A 22 -6.65 23.02 -6.16
C MET A 22 -5.46 23.91 -6.53
N PHE A 23 -5.30 24.25 -7.81
CA PHE A 23 -4.24 25.15 -8.28
C PHE A 23 -4.43 26.59 -7.77
N GLU A 24 -5.66 27.11 -7.77
CA GLU A 24 -5.99 28.43 -7.21
C GLU A 24 -5.69 28.51 -5.71
N ASN A 25 -5.85 27.41 -4.97
CA ASN A 25 -5.47 27.31 -3.57
C ASN A 25 -3.98 27.00 -3.34
N GLY A 26 -3.14 27.13 -4.38
CA GLY A 26 -1.68 27.07 -4.26
C GLY A 26 -1.06 25.67 -4.32
N ARG A 27 -1.82 24.63 -4.68
CA ARG A 27 -1.21 23.32 -5.00
C ARG A 27 -0.41 23.44 -6.28
N THR A 28 0.89 23.19 -6.25
CA THR A 28 1.75 23.17 -7.45
C THR A 28 2.07 21.76 -7.95
N ASP A 29 1.78 20.75 -7.12
CA ASP A 29 2.07 19.35 -7.41
C ASP A 29 0.98 18.72 -8.30
N ILE A 30 1.43 18.03 -9.35
CA ILE A 30 0.61 17.31 -10.33
C ILE A 30 0.43 15.83 -9.96
N ASP A 31 1.27 15.30 -9.07
CA ASP A 31 1.18 13.91 -8.62
C ASP A 31 0.00 13.72 -7.68
N ASP A 32 -0.52 12.49 -7.62
CA ASP A 32 -1.57 12.14 -6.67
C ASP A 32 -1.06 12.33 -5.24
N ALA A 33 -1.89 12.95 -4.40
CA ALA A 33 -1.61 13.01 -2.97
C ALA A 33 -1.49 11.59 -2.41
N GLU A 34 -0.73 11.44 -1.33
CA GLU A 34 -0.59 10.18 -0.61
C GLU A 34 -1.99 9.59 -0.39
N ARG A 35 -2.23 8.43 -0.99
CA ARG A 35 -3.52 7.75 -0.87
C ARG A 35 -3.51 7.05 0.46
N GLU A 36 -4.43 7.43 1.35
CA GLU A 36 -4.77 6.59 2.49
C GLU A 36 -5.38 5.28 1.97
N GLY A 37 -4.51 4.31 1.68
CA GLY A 37 -4.91 2.92 1.51
C GLY A 37 -5.45 2.41 2.83
N ARG A 38 -6.28 1.36 2.80
CA ARG A 38 -6.80 0.76 4.02
C ARG A 38 -5.64 0.17 4.83
N PRO A 39 -5.31 0.72 6.03
CA PRO A 39 -4.44 0.02 6.95
C PRO A 39 -5.18 -1.25 7.37
N SER A 40 -4.49 -2.40 7.39
CA SER A 40 -5.10 -3.64 7.87
C SER A 40 -5.32 -3.52 9.38
N THR A 41 -6.44 -2.93 9.79
CA THR A 41 -6.80 -2.55 11.16
C THR A 41 -7.04 -3.72 12.12
N ALA A 42 -6.55 -4.91 11.81
CA ALA A 42 -6.72 -6.11 12.62
C ALA A 42 -5.40 -6.88 12.77
N ILE A 43 -4.30 -6.19 13.03
CA ILE A 43 -3.04 -6.88 13.32
C ILE A 43 -2.99 -7.16 14.82
N ASN A 44 -3.33 -8.39 15.17
CA ASN A 44 -3.17 -8.93 16.51
C ASN A 44 -1.66 -8.94 16.79
N SER A 45 -1.22 -8.21 17.83
CA SER A 45 0.17 -8.16 18.27
C SER A 45 0.75 -9.56 18.54
N GLU A 46 -0.08 -10.51 18.93
CA GLU A 46 0.28 -11.92 19.08
C GLU A 46 0.72 -12.55 17.76
N ILE A 47 0.00 -12.31 16.66
CA ILE A 47 0.37 -12.84 15.34
C ILE A 47 1.67 -12.19 14.88
N ALA A 48 1.85 -10.90 15.11
CA ALA A 48 3.11 -10.21 14.79
C ALA A 48 4.30 -10.81 15.56
N ALA A 49 4.13 -11.12 16.85
CA ALA A 49 5.15 -11.79 17.65
C ALA A 49 5.50 -13.19 17.09
N ARG A 50 4.49 -13.99 16.73
CA ARG A 50 4.70 -15.34 16.16
C ARG A 50 5.37 -15.33 14.79
N VAL A 51 5.04 -14.34 13.95
CA VAL A 51 5.75 -14.12 12.67
C VAL A 51 7.22 -13.76 12.95
N ASN A 52 7.46 -12.84 13.88
CA ASN A 52 8.81 -12.44 14.27
C ASN A 52 9.63 -13.63 14.78
N GLU A 53 9.08 -14.44 15.69
CA GLU A 53 9.72 -15.67 16.19
C GLU A 53 10.06 -16.65 15.06
N SER A 54 9.15 -16.84 14.10
CA SER A 54 9.37 -17.73 12.96
C SER A 54 10.55 -17.27 12.08
N ILE A 55 10.67 -15.96 11.85
CA ILE A 55 11.78 -15.35 11.11
C ILE A 55 13.10 -15.48 11.89
N PHE A 56 13.08 -15.28 13.20
CA PHE A 56 14.26 -15.46 14.05
C PHE A 56 14.72 -16.92 14.14
N ALA A 57 13.79 -17.87 14.13
CA ALA A 57 14.08 -19.30 14.12
C ALA A 57 14.72 -19.75 12.79
N ASN A 58 14.20 -19.25 11.66
CA ASN A 58 14.77 -19.50 10.34
C ASN A 58 14.69 -18.25 9.46
N ARG A 59 15.79 -17.50 9.37
CA ARG A 59 15.88 -16.27 8.55
C ARG A 59 15.74 -16.51 7.04
N ARG A 60 15.83 -17.76 6.59
CA ARG A 60 15.63 -18.15 5.18
C ARG A 60 14.23 -18.66 4.91
N ALA A 61 13.35 -18.70 5.91
CA ALA A 61 11.97 -19.13 5.74
C ALA A 61 11.24 -18.24 4.73
N THR A 62 10.45 -18.85 3.87
CA THR A 62 9.63 -18.11 2.90
C THR A 62 8.36 -17.57 3.57
N VAL A 63 7.76 -16.54 2.96
CA VAL A 63 6.47 -15.99 3.42
C VAL A 63 5.39 -17.08 3.43
N ASP A 64 5.40 -17.97 2.42
CA ASP A 64 4.46 -19.10 2.33
C ASP A 64 4.67 -20.13 3.44
N GLU A 65 5.92 -20.46 3.80
CA GLU A 65 6.21 -21.36 4.92
C GLU A 65 5.66 -20.81 6.23
N ILE A 66 5.88 -19.52 6.51
CA ILE A 66 5.38 -18.86 7.72
C ILE A 66 3.84 -18.80 7.70
N ALA A 67 3.24 -18.48 6.55
CA ALA A 67 1.80 -18.44 6.36
C ALA A 67 1.15 -19.79 6.68
N ASN A 68 1.70 -20.87 6.13
CA ASN A 68 1.22 -22.24 6.36
C ASN A 68 1.41 -22.67 7.82
N ASN A 69 2.54 -22.34 8.44
CA ASN A 69 2.82 -22.71 9.84
C ASN A 69 1.91 -21.98 10.85
N LEU A 70 1.51 -20.76 10.54
CA LEU A 70 0.70 -19.92 11.41
C LEU A 70 -0.80 -19.90 11.04
N ASP A 71 -1.19 -20.64 10.00
CA ASP A 71 -2.54 -20.67 9.42
C ASP A 71 -3.10 -19.27 9.14
N ILE A 72 -2.30 -18.45 8.48
CA ILE A 72 -2.65 -17.07 8.10
C ILE A 72 -2.37 -16.85 6.62
N SER A 73 -3.03 -15.87 6.02
CA SER A 73 -2.83 -15.59 4.60
C SER A 73 -1.44 -15.02 4.32
N HIS A 74 -0.88 -15.39 3.17
CA HIS A 74 0.39 -14.86 2.66
C HIS A 74 0.44 -13.32 2.73
N GLY A 75 -0.61 -12.64 2.25
CA GLY A 75 -0.68 -11.18 2.28
C GLY A 75 -0.61 -10.58 3.69
N ARG A 76 -1.15 -11.30 4.69
CA ARG A 76 -1.09 -10.86 6.09
C ARG A 76 0.31 -11.03 6.68
N VAL A 77 1.00 -12.13 6.38
CA VAL A 77 2.41 -12.31 6.76
C VAL A 77 3.29 -11.24 6.11
N HIS A 78 3.08 -10.99 4.81
CA HIS A 78 3.82 -9.98 4.07
C HIS A 78 3.64 -8.58 4.69
N ASN A 79 2.40 -8.16 4.94
CA ASN A 79 2.13 -6.87 5.58
C ASN A 79 2.72 -6.78 6.98
N ILE A 80 2.61 -7.83 7.81
CA ILE A 80 3.24 -7.83 9.13
C ILE A 80 4.77 -7.69 9.01
N THR A 81 5.38 -8.42 8.09
CA THR A 81 6.83 -8.43 7.90
C THR A 81 7.35 -7.05 7.47
N VAL A 82 6.66 -6.38 6.54
CA VAL A 82 7.09 -5.09 5.99
C VAL A 82 6.63 -3.91 6.83
N GLU A 83 5.35 -3.87 7.22
CA GLU A 83 4.75 -2.70 7.88
C GLU A 83 4.93 -2.71 9.40
N HIS A 84 4.99 -3.89 10.05
CA HIS A 84 5.01 -3.99 11.52
C HIS A 84 6.39 -4.36 12.08
N LEU A 85 7.10 -5.25 11.39
CA LEU A 85 8.46 -5.67 11.77
C LEU A 85 9.54 -4.86 11.06
N GLU A 86 9.16 -4.05 10.06
CA GLU A 86 10.07 -3.21 9.27
C GLU A 86 11.23 -4.00 8.63
N PHE A 87 11.00 -5.28 8.33
CA PHE A 87 12.00 -6.12 7.69
C PHE A 87 12.02 -5.90 6.19
N SER A 88 13.23 -5.92 5.63
CA SER A 88 13.47 -5.84 4.20
C SER A 88 14.35 -7.01 3.74
N LYS A 89 14.12 -7.47 2.51
CA LYS A 89 14.93 -8.52 1.90
C LYS A 89 16.25 -7.91 1.42
N VAL A 90 17.37 -8.46 1.90
CA VAL A 90 18.72 -8.08 1.43
C VAL A 90 19.18 -9.08 0.37
N CYS A 91 19.61 -8.56 -0.79
CA CYS A 91 20.22 -9.32 -1.88
C CYS A 91 21.66 -8.80 -2.10
N ALA A 92 22.57 -9.68 -2.54
CA ALA A 92 23.95 -9.34 -2.91
C ALA A 92 24.08 -9.13 -4.42
#